data_AF-A0A4S1CCQ6-F1
#
_entry.id   AF-A0A4S1CCQ6-F1
#
_cell.length_a   1.000
_cell.length_b   1.000
_cell.length_c   1.000
_cell.angle_alpha   90.00
_cell.angle_beta   90.00
_cell.angle_gamma   90.00
#
_symmetry.space_group_name_H-M   'P 1'
#
loop_
_entity.id
_entity.type
_entity.pdbx_description
1 polymer ?
#
loop_
_entity_poly.entity_id
_entity_poly.type
_entity_poly.pdbx_seq_one_letter_code
_entity_poly.pdbx_strand_id
1 'polypeptide(L)'
;MGKAVLYIRDEELLRSLKKRLKDRGFAEIIAPGSPGELLNEALSSHPEVAVIEYRAADQEISSVAKRLWEKLSLPIIMIAESTEVEEVQTWGEATVSTILAKPVREDELVAAVALSIAAARRVERLKEEVTSLKESIESRKVIEKAKGRLMERDKLSEAEAFRRMQRLAMDRRISMRQLADAILLTESIAG
;
A
#
# COMPACT_ATOMS: atom_id res chain seq x y z
N MET A 1 8.52 11.12 11.93
CA MET A 1 8.49 10.35 10.66
C MET A 1 9.13 9.00 10.93
N GLY A 2 8.87 8.00 10.11
CA GLY A 2 9.39 6.65 10.24
C GLY A 2 10.85 6.55 9.80
N LYS A 3 11.19 5.45 9.15
CA LYS A 3 12.55 5.14 8.70
C LYS A 3 12.71 5.45 7.22
N ALA A 4 13.93 5.74 6.79
CA ALA A 4 14.30 5.84 5.38
C ALA A 4 15.46 4.90 5.09
N VAL A 5 15.50 4.37 3.87
CA VAL A 5 16.66 3.62 3.37
C VAL A 5 17.30 4.38 2.20
N LEU A 6 18.62 4.56 2.27
CA LEU A 6 19.38 5.33 1.29
C LEU A 6 20.49 4.46 0.69
N TYR A 7 20.38 4.12 -0.59
CA TYR A 7 21.48 3.53 -1.35
C TYR A 7 22.09 4.62 -2.21
N ILE A 8 23.10 5.31 -1.66
CA ILE A 8 23.78 6.44 -2.32
C ILE A 8 25.28 6.19 -2.23
N ARG A 9 25.96 6.25 -3.37
CA ARG A 9 27.41 6.01 -3.51
C ARG A 9 28.22 7.28 -3.23
N ASP A 10 27.68 8.44 -3.56
CA ASP A 10 28.28 9.72 -3.19
C ASP A 10 28.21 9.91 -1.65
N GLU A 11 29.36 9.82 -0.99
CA GLU A 11 29.46 9.93 0.47
C GLU A 11 29.10 11.33 0.99
N GLU A 12 29.36 12.38 0.21
CA GLU A 12 29.04 13.75 0.60
C GLU A 12 27.53 13.96 0.57
N LEU A 13 26.88 13.54 -0.54
CA LEU A 13 25.44 13.56 -0.69
C LEU A 13 24.76 12.71 0.40
N LEU A 14 25.24 11.48 0.62
CA LEU A 14 24.69 10.58 1.64
C LEU A 14 24.77 11.21 3.04
N ARG A 15 25.93 11.79 3.41
CA ARG A 15 26.14 12.41 4.71
C ARG A 15 25.23 13.61 4.91
N SER A 16 25.13 14.46 3.89
CA SER A 16 24.29 15.66 3.96
C SER A 16 22.79 15.30 4.03
N LEU A 17 22.34 14.36 3.21
CA LEU A 17 20.95 13.90 3.20
C LEU A 17 20.57 13.25 4.53
N LYS A 18 21.46 12.41 5.10
CA LYS A 18 21.26 11.84 6.44
C LYS A 18 21.01 12.92 7.48
N LYS A 19 21.79 14.00 7.46
CA LYS A 19 21.62 15.12 8.40
C LYS A 19 20.26 15.80 8.19
N ARG A 20 19.92 16.18 6.96
CA ARG A 20 18.67 16.89 6.67
C ARG A 20 17.41 16.09 6.96
N LEU A 21 17.39 14.80 6.62
CA LEU A 21 16.25 13.94 6.92
C LEU A 21 16.10 13.75 8.44
N LYS A 22 17.19 13.65 9.20
CA LYS A 22 17.14 13.65 10.68
C LYS A 22 16.57 14.96 11.21
N ASP A 23 17.03 16.10 10.72
CA ASP A 23 16.54 17.43 11.12
C ASP A 23 15.03 17.61 10.84
N ARG A 24 14.49 16.86 9.87
CA ARG A 24 13.05 16.82 9.53
C ARG A 24 12.26 15.77 10.33
N GLY A 25 12.90 15.03 11.23
CA GLY A 25 12.24 14.12 12.15
C GLY A 25 12.08 12.67 11.65
N PHE A 26 12.91 12.22 10.70
CA PHE A 26 13.08 10.78 10.45
C PHE A 26 13.75 10.12 11.65
N ALA A 27 13.14 9.06 12.17
CA ALA A 27 13.64 8.37 13.36
C ALA A 27 14.93 7.60 13.09
N GLU A 28 15.03 7.00 11.90
CA GLU A 28 16.16 6.16 11.53
C GLU A 28 16.46 6.30 10.03
N ILE A 29 17.75 6.31 9.68
CA ILE A 29 18.20 6.36 8.30
C ILE A 29 19.22 5.26 8.10
N ILE A 30 18.83 4.25 7.33
CA ILE A 30 19.64 3.08 7.02
C ILE A 30 20.34 3.34 5.69
N ALA A 31 21.64 3.05 5.60
CA ALA A 31 22.41 3.26 4.38
C ALA A 31 23.17 1.97 3.99
N PRO A 32 22.50 1.08 3.26
CA PRO A 32 23.07 -0.18 2.76
C PRO A 32 24.22 0.07 1.77
N GLY A 33 25.24 -0.79 1.80
CA GLY A 33 26.41 -0.70 0.90
C GLY A 33 26.23 -1.41 -0.44
N SER A 34 25.20 -2.25 -0.58
CA SER A 34 24.90 -3.04 -1.77
C SER A 34 23.40 -3.13 -2.08
N PRO A 35 23.00 -3.45 -3.33
CA PRO A 35 21.60 -3.69 -3.69
C PRO A 35 20.95 -4.84 -2.89
N GLY A 36 21.71 -5.89 -2.57
CA GLY A 36 21.25 -7.01 -1.75
C GLY A 36 20.98 -6.60 -0.30
N GLU A 37 21.89 -5.84 0.32
CA GLU A 37 21.66 -5.26 1.65
C GLU A 37 20.47 -4.29 1.63
N LEU A 38 20.33 -3.49 0.56
CA LEU A 38 19.19 -2.57 0.40
C LEU A 38 17.86 -3.30 0.52
N LEU A 39 17.72 -4.41 -0.19
CA LEU A 39 16.51 -5.20 -0.10
C LEU A 39 16.30 -5.78 1.31
N ASN A 40 17.33 -6.40 1.89
CA ASN A 40 17.22 -7.07 3.18
C ASN A 40 16.87 -6.08 4.31
N GLU A 41 17.55 -4.94 4.34
CA GLU A 41 17.32 -3.89 5.32
C GLU A 41 15.94 -3.25 5.16
N ALA A 42 15.48 -3.04 3.93
CA ALA A 42 14.13 -2.50 3.72
C ALA A 42 13.05 -3.49 4.18
N LEU A 43 13.19 -4.78 3.87
CA LEU A 43 12.24 -5.81 4.28
C LEU A 43 12.20 -6.01 5.80
N SER A 44 13.33 -5.88 6.49
CA SER A 44 13.39 -6.02 7.95
C SER A 44 12.88 -4.76 8.67
N SER A 45 13.24 -3.58 8.18
CA SER A 45 13.00 -2.31 8.88
C SER A 45 11.68 -1.62 8.54
N HIS A 46 11.03 -1.99 7.42
CA HIS A 46 9.79 -1.37 6.92
C HIS A 46 9.89 0.16 6.82
N PRO A 47 10.79 0.69 5.98
CA PRO A 47 10.94 2.13 5.80
C PRO A 47 9.72 2.75 5.11
N GLU A 48 9.59 4.06 5.22
CA GLU A 48 8.52 4.82 4.54
C GLU A 48 8.93 5.28 3.14
N VAL A 49 10.23 5.27 2.83
CA VAL A 49 10.78 5.70 1.53
C VAL A 49 12.15 5.06 1.27
N ALA A 50 12.45 4.78 0.00
CA ALA A 50 13.79 4.48 -0.48
C ALA A 50 14.30 5.61 -1.37
N VAL A 51 15.56 6.01 -1.18
CA VAL A 51 16.30 6.87 -2.12
C VAL A 51 17.47 6.06 -2.66
N ILE A 52 17.55 5.95 -3.98
CA ILE A 52 18.49 5.08 -4.67
C ILE A 52 19.23 5.89 -5.73
N GLU A 53 20.55 5.95 -5.62
CA GLU A 53 21.42 6.45 -6.68
C GLU A 53 21.60 5.35 -7.72
N TYR A 54 21.08 5.61 -8.93
CA TYR A 54 21.19 4.74 -10.09
C TYR A 54 22.53 4.92 -10.77
N ARG A 55 23.02 3.82 -11.34
CA ARG A 55 24.10 3.80 -12.33
C ARG A 55 23.79 2.68 -13.31
N ALA A 56 24.04 2.88 -14.60
CA ALA A 56 23.81 1.85 -15.62
C ALA A 56 24.57 0.53 -15.37
N ALA A 57 25.65 0.55 -14.58
CA ALA A 57 26.39 -0.65 -14.18
C ALA A 57 25.63 -1.52 -13.15
N ASP A 58 24.69 -0.96 -12.40
CA ASP A 58 23.99 -1.63 -11.30
C ASP A 58 22.72 -2.36 -11.80
N GLN A 59 22.92 -3.41 -12.62
CA GLN A 59 21.83 -4.16 -13.27
C GLN A 59 20.78 -4.74 -12.30
N GLU A 60 21.19 -5.02 -11.06
CA GLU A 60 20.32 -5.59 -10.02
C GLU A 60 19.30 -4.59 -9.48
N ILE A 61 19.53 -3.27 -9.59
CA ILE A 61 18.71 -2.24 -8.95
C ILE A 61 17.27 -2.27 -9.46
N SER A 62 17.07 -2.53 -10.76
CA SER A 62 15.72 -2.69 -11.33
C SER A 62 14.93 -3.80 -10.65
N SER A 63 15.57 -4.96 -10.45
CA SER A 63 14.97 -6.11 -9.78
C SER A 63 14.71 -5.86 -8.29
N VAL A 64 15.62 -5.15 -7.61
CA VAL A 64 15.47 -4.77 -6.21
C VAL A 64 14.31 -3.79 -6.04
N ALA A 65 14.24 -2.75 -6.88
CA ALA A 65 13.16 -1.76 -6.86
C ALA A 65 11.79 -2.42 -7.06
N LYS A 66 11.68 -3.34 -8.01
CA LYS A 66 10.46 -4.13 -8.22
C LYS A 66 10.05 -4.92 -6.98
N ARG A 67 11.00 -5.62 -6.34
CA ARG A 67 10.73 -6.40 -5.13
C ARG A 67 10.33 -5.52 -3.94
N LEU A 68 10.95 -4.36 -3.78
CA LEU A 68 10.59 -3.38 -2.76
C LEU A 68 9.15 -2.89 -2.96
N TRP A 69 8.78 -2.53 -4.19
CA TRP A 69 7.41 -2.11 -4.50
C TRP A 69 6.39 -3.22 -4.27
N GLU A 70 6.64 -4.43 -4.76
CA GLU A 70 5.70 -5.55 -4.63
C GLU A 70 5.50 -6.01 -3.18
N LYS A 71 6.56 -5.99 -2.37
CA LYS A 71 6.51 -6.49 -0.99
C LYS A 71 6.08 -5.44 0.03
N LEU A 72 6.42 -4.17 -0.20
CA LEU A 72 6.24 -3.11 0.79
C LEU A 72 5.38 -1.95 0.29
N SER A 73 5.04 -1.88 -1.00
CA SER A 73 4.50 -0.66 -1.64
C SER A 73 5.34 0.58 -1.32
N LEU A 74 6.66 0.38 -1.19
CA LEU A 74 7.61 1.39 -0.75
C LEU A 74 7.79 2.45 -1.85
N PRO A 75 7.52 3.74 -1.62
CA PRO A 75 7.85 4.77 -2.60
C PRO A 75 9.36 4.85 -2.80
N ILE A 76 9.78 4.85 -4.06
CA ILE A 76 11.19 4.84 -4.47
C ILE A 76 11.50 6.13 -5.22
N ILE A 77 12.53 6.84 -4.79
CA ILE A 77 13.09 8.00 -5.46
C ILE A 77 14.43 7.59 -6.06
N MET A 78 14.55 7.75 -7.37
CA MET A 78 15.78 7.45 -8.11
C MET A 78 16.57 8.74 -8.36
N ILE A 79 17.86 8.72 -8.09
CA ILE A 79 18.81 9.76 -8.46
C ILE A 79 19.64 9.21 -9.62
N ALA A 80 19.62 9.84 -10.79
CA ALA A 80 20.32 9.33 -11.98
C ALA A 80 21.10 10.44 -12.69
N GLU A 81 22.09 10.08 -13.50
CA GLU A 81 22.66 11.04 -14.44
C GLU A 81 21.61 11.45 -15.49
N SER A 82 21.72 12.66 -16.03
CA SER A 82 20.75 13.14 -17.03
C SER A 82 20.66 12.22 -18.25
N THR A 83 21.75 11.54 -18.60
CA THR A 83 21.81 10.56 -19.70
C THR A 83 21.16 9.22 -19.38
N GLU A 84 20.89 8.92 -18.11
CA GLU A 84 20.34 7.65 -17.63
C GLU A 84 18.83 7.75 -17.30
N VAL A 85 18.24 8.95 -17.34
CA VAL A 85 16.84 9.18 -16.96
C VAL A 85 15.87 8.37 -17.83
N GLU A 86 16.06 8.36 -19.15
CA GLU A 86 15.19 7.62 -20.09
C GLU A 86 15.24 6.11 -19.83
N GLU A 87 16.40 5.58 -19.48
CA GLU A 87 16.58 4.17 -19.13
C GLU A 87 15.80 3.82 -17.86
N VAL A 88 15.96 4.62 -16.80
CA VAL A 88 15.23 4.44 -15.54
C VAL A 88 13.72 4.58 -15.75
N GLN A 89 13.27 5.51 -16.58
CA GLN A 89 11.84 5.65 -16.92
C GLN A 89 11.29 4.39 -17.58
N THR A 90 12.05 3.79 -18.50
CA THR A 90 11.61 2.62 -19.28
C THR A 90 11.30 1.41 -18.41
N TRP A 91 12.15 1.08 -17.44
CA TRP A 91 11.90 -0.06 -16.55
C TRP A 91 11.18 0.33 -15.24
N GLY A 92 11.28 1.60 -14.84
CA GLY A 92 10.83 2.11 -13.54
C GLY A 92 9.40 2.59 -13.49
N GLU A 93 8.68 2.68 -14.61
CA GLU A 93 7.32 3.27 -14.71
C GLU A 93 6.34 2.74 -13.63
N ALA A 94 6.39 1.45 -13.30
CA ALA A 94 5.49 0.83 -12.33
C ALA A 94 6.04 0.76 -10.89
N THR A 95 7.27 1.19 -10.64
CA THR A 95 7.99 0.94 -9.37
C THR A 95 8.64 2.18 -8.76
N VAL A 96 9.01 3.15 -9.59
CA VAL A 96 9.68 4.38 -9.19
C VAL A 96 8.66 5.51 -9.08
N SER A 97 8.63 6.17 -7.93
CA SER A 97 7.72 7.28 -7.67
C SER A 97 8.22 8.60 -8.27
N THR A 98 9.53 8.81 -8.30
CA THR A 98 10.14 10.06 -8.78
C THR A 98 11.57 9.79 -9.23
N ILE A 99 12.00 10.47 -10.29
CA ILE A 99 13.39 10.45 -10.78
C ILE A 99 13.94 11.88 -10.69
N LEU A 100 15.11 12.03 -10.09
CA LEU A 100 15.83 13.29 -9.95
C LEU A 100 17.14 13.18 -10.74
N ALA A 101 17.32 14.05 -11.73
CA ALA A 101 18.56 14.13 -12.49
C ALA A 101 19.63 14.87 -11.68
N LYS A 102 20.88 14.40 -11.75
CA LYS A 102 22.02 15.12 -11.16
C LYS A 102 22.35 16.41 -11.95
N PRO A 103 22.85 17.47 -11.27
CA PRO A 103 23.13 17.55 -9.83
C PRO A 103 21.84 17.76 -9.02
N VAL A 104 21.63 16.95 -7.99
CA VAL A 104 20.42 17.03 -7.16
C VAL A 104 20.61 18.08 -6.07
N ARG A 105 19.66 19.01 -5.97
CA ARG A 105 19.61 19.98 -4.87
C ARG A 105 19.00 19.32 -3.64
N GLU A 106 19.61 19.52 -2.49
CA GLU A 106 19.16 18.87 -1.25
C GLU A 106 17.72 19.23 -0.86
N ASP A 107 17.32 20.49 -1.04
CA ASP A 107 15.96 20.93 -0.74
C ASP A 107 14.92 20.30 -1.69
N GLU A 108 15.32 20.04 -2.93
CA GLU A 108 14.50 19.33 -3.92
C GLU A 108 14.32 17.86 -3.51
N LEU A 109 15.39 17.20 -3.09
CA LEU A 109 15.34 15.81 -2.64
C LEU A 109 14.48 15.65 -1.38
N VAL A 110 14.60 16.56 -0.40
CA VAL A 110 13.76 16.54 0.80
C VAL A 110 12.29 16.77 0.45
N ALA A 111 11.99 17.68 -0.49
CA ALA A 111 10.63 17.89 -0.97
C ALA A 111 10.08 16.66 -1.69
N ALA A 112 10.88 16.03 -2.55
CA ALA A 112 10.52 14.79 -3.24
C ALA A 112 10.19 13.68 -2.24
N VAL A 113 11.04 13.46 -1.22
CA VAL A 113 10.80 12.51 -0.12
C VAL A 113 9.44 12.74 0.55
N ALA A 114 9.17 13.98 0.95
CA ALA A 114 7.91 14.30 1.62
C ALA A 114 6.68 14.06 0.72
N LEU A 115 6.76 14.45 -0.56
CA LEU A 115 5.69 14.28 -1.52
C LEU A 115 5.46 12.81 -1.87
N SER A 116 6.52 12.01 -2.06
CA SER A 116 6.40 10.57 -2.37
C SER A 116 5.76 9.80 -1.21
N ILE A 117 6.12 10.12 0.04
CA ILE A 117 5.48 9.51 1.23
C ILE A 117 4.00 9.91 1.31
N ALA A 118 3.68 11.19 1.08
CA ALA A 118 2.30 11.66 1.10
C ALA A 118 1.45 11.00 0.00
N ALA A 119 2.01 10.84 -1.20
CA ALA A 119 1.38 10.16 -2.32
C ALA A 119 1.14 8.68 -2.03
N ALA A 120 2.14 7.96 -1.51
CA ALA A 120 2.00 6.55 -1.12
C ALA A 120 0.88 6.37 -0.08
N ARG A 121 0.84 7.21 0.97
CA ARG A 121 -0.23 7.20 1.98
C ARG A 121 -1.61 7.52 1.39
N ARG A 122 -1.67 8.39 0.38
CA ARG A 122 -2.93 8.70 -0.32
C ARG A 122 -3.43 7.49 -1.11
N VAL A 123 -2.54 6.80 -1.82
CA VAL A 123 -2.86 5.59 -2.58
C VAL A 123 -3.34 4.50 -1.62
N GLU A 124 -2.69 4.33 -0.47
CA GLU A 124 -3.08 3.30 0.50
C GLU A 124 -4.48 3.53 1.06
N ARG A 125 -4.83 4.77 1.45
CA ARG A 125 -6.20 5.12 1.86
C ARG A 125 -7.23 4.82 0.77
N LEU A 126 -6.91 5.11 -0.49
CA LEU A 126 -7.80 4.80 -1.60
C LEU A 126 -7.98 3.29 -1.79
N LYS A 127 -6.93 2.47 -1.59
CA LYS A 127 -7.04 1.01 -1.62
C LYS A 127 -7.94 0.49 -0.50
N GLU A 128 -7.80 1.03 0.71
CA GLU A 128 -8.67 0.70 1.86
C GLU A 128 -10.12 1.04 1.55
N GLU A 129 -10.40 2.24 1.02
CA GLU A 129 -11.75 2.65 0.61
C GLU A 129 -12.34 1.72 -0.46
N VAL A 130 -11.57 1.39 -1.51
CA VAL A 130 -12.00 0.45 -2.56
C VAL A 130 -12.30 -0.93 -1.98
N THR A 131 -11.48 -1.40 -1.03
CA THR A 131 -11.68 -2.69 -0.37
C THR A 131 -12.96 -2.69 0.46
N SER A 132 -13.17 -1.67 1.29
CA SER A 132 -14.39 -1.47 2.08
C SER A 132 -15.65 -1.38 1.21
N LEU A 133 -15.57 -0.72 0.05
CA LEU A 133 -16.69 -0.64 -0.90
C LEU A 133 -17.01 -2.01 -1.51
N LYS A 134 -15.99 -2.79 -1.91
CA LYS A 134 -16.16 -4.15 -2.43
C LYS A 134 -16.83 -5.05 -1.39
N GLU A 135 -16.39 -4.99 -0.13
CA GLU A 135 -16.98 -5.74 0.98
C GLU A 135 -18.43 -5.34 1.24
N SER A 136 -18.75 -4.06 1.13
CA SER A 136 -20.12 -3.55 1.29
C SER A 136 -21.05 -4.07 0.19
N ILE A 137 -20.58 -4.10 -1.07
CA ILE A 137 -21.33 -4.65 -2.20
C ILE A 137 -21.57 -6.15 -2.01
N GLU A 138 -20.54 -6.90 -1.62
CA GLU A 138 -20.67 -8.35 -1.39
C GLU A 138 -21.59 -8.64 -0.20
N SER A 139 -21.52 -7.84 0.86
CA SER A 139 -22.43 -7.91 1.99
C SER A 139 -23.87 -7.71 1.58
N ARG A 140 -24.15 -6.71 0.73
CA ARG A 140 -25.49 -6.46 0.22
C ARG A 140 -26.02 -7.64 -0.59
N LYS A 141 -25.21 -8.25 -1.47
CA LYS A 141 -25.62 -9.44 -2.24
C LYS A 141 -26.04 -10.60 -1.34
N VAL A 142 -25.27 -10.86 -0.29
CA VAL A 142 -25.56 -11.96 0.64
C VAL A 142 -26.78 -11.69 1.50
N ILE A 143 -26.95 -10.46 1.98
CA ILE A 143 -28.16 -10.06 2.72
C ILE A 143 -29.40 -10.21 1.85
N GLU A 144 -29.35 -9.78 0.59
CA GLU A 144 -30.47 -9.92 -0.34
C GLU A 144 -30.82 -11.39 -0.62
N LYS A 145 -29.81 -12.26 -0.79
CA LYS A 145 -30.03 -13.71 -0.93
C LYS A 145 -30.70 -14.32 0.30
N ALA A 146 -30.21 -14.01 1.50
CA ALA A 146 -30.78 -14.53 2.74
C ALA A 146 -32.22 -14.01 2.97
N LYS A 147 -32.48 -12.75 2.62
CA LYS A 147 -33.82 -12.16 2.64
C LYS A 147 -34.76 -12.90 1.69
N GLY A 148 -34.33 -13.17 0.45
CA GLY A 148 -35.10 -13.97 -0.52
C GLY A 148 -35.46 -15.35 0.01
N ARG A 149 -34.51 -16.06 0.63
CA ARG A 149 -34.78 -17.35 1.28
C ARG A 149 -35.81 -17.26 2.41
N LEU A 150 -35.68 -16.26 3.28
CA LEU A 150 -36.66 -15.98 4.33
C LEU A 150 -38.06 -15.67 3.78
N MET A 151 -38.14 -14.92 2.68
CA MET A 151 -39.41 -14.63 2.00
C MET A 151 -40.07 -15.92 1.50
N GLU A 152 -39.30 -16.80 0.84
CA GLU A 152 -39.79 -18.08 0.33
C GLU A 152 -40.27 -19.02 1.44
N ARG A 153 -39.43 -19.23 2.47
CA ARG A 153 -39.70 -20.18 3.56
C ARG A 153 -40.85 -19.73 4.45
N ASP A 154 -40.83 -18.48 4.88
CA ASP A 154 -41.77 -17.96 5.88
C ASP A 154 -42.98 -17.23 5.24
N LYS A 155 -43.06 -17.22 3.90
CA LYS A 155 -44.10 -16.52 3.12
C LYS A 155 -44.24 -15.05 3.50
N LEU A 156 -43.10 -14.38 3.68
CA LEU A 156 -43.03 -12.98 4.09
C LEU A 156 -42.89 -12.08 2.87
N SER A 157 -43.47 -10.87 2.94
CA SER A 157 -43.08 -9.79 2.04
C SER A 157 -41.64 -9.37 2.28
N GLU A 158 -41.04 -8.68 1.31
CA GLU A 158 -39.66 -8.19 1.42
C GLU A 158 -39.44 -7.32 2.67
N ALA A 159 -40.38 -6.41 2.95
CA ALA A 159 -40.31 -5.52 4.10
C ALA A 159 -40.45 -6.25 5.44
N GLU A 160 -41.18 -7.36 5.49
CA GLU A 160 -41.31 -8.20 6.68
C GLU A 160 -40.06 -9.04 6.91
N ALA A 161 -39.53 -9.66 5.85
CA ALA A 161 -38.30 -10.45 5.90
C ALA A 161 -37.11 -9.57 6.36
N PHE A 162 -36.96 -8.38 5.78
CA PHE A 162 -35.89 -7.46 6.17
C PHE A 162 -36.01 -7.01 7.63
N ARG A 163 -37.22 -6.62 8.09
CA ARG A 163 -37.46 -6.25 9.50
C ARG A 163 -37.22 -7.41 10.46
N ARG A 164 -37.53 -8.65 10.04
CA ARG A 164 -37.26 -9.85 10.84
C ARG A 164 -35.76 -10.10 10.95
N MET A 165 -35.02 -9.99 9.86
CA MET A 165 -33.56 -10.08 9.88
C MET A 165 -32.95 -9.02 10.80
N GLN A 166 -33.36 -7.76 10.68
CA GLN A 166 -32.85 -6.68 11.55
C GLN A 166 -33.08 -6.96 13.03
N ARG A 167 -34.29 -7.40 13.41
CA ARG A 167 -34.59 -7.76 14.81
C ARG A 167 -33.70 -8.90 15.31
N LEU A 168 -33.59 -9.98 14.52
CA LEU A 168 -32.75 -11.12 14.89
C LEU A 168 -31.26 -10.74 15.01
N ALA A 169 -30.76 -9.86 14.14
CA ALA A 169 -29.39 -9.37 14.20
C ALA A 169 -29.15 -8.55 15.47
N MET A 170 -30.09 -7.66 15.82
CA MET A 170 -30.05 -6.87 17.07
C MET A 170 -30.11 -7.76 18.31
N ASP A 171 -31.05 -8.70 18.37
CA ASP A 171 -31.23 -9.61 19.50
C ASP A 171 -29.98 -10.46 19.75
N ARG A 172 -29.29 -10.85 18.66
CA ARG A 172 -28.05 -11.63 18.72
C ARG A 172 -26.78 -10.79 18.77
N ARG A 173 -26.87 -9.45 18.68
CA ARG A 173 -25.73 -8.51 18.61
C ARG A 173 -24.70 -8.87 17.54
N ILE A 174 -25.17 -9.29 16.38
CA ILE A 174 -24.33 -9.60 15.21
C ILE A 174 -24.67 -8.67 14.05
N SER A 175 -23.77 -8.57 13.08
CA SER A 175 -24.03 -7.78 11.87
C SER A 175 -25.10 -8.44 10.99
N MET A 176 -25.78 -7.65 10.17
CA MET A 176 -26.72 -8.15 9.16
C MET A 176 -26.06 -9.16 8.21
N ARG A 177 -24.77 -8.97 7.90
CA ARG A 177 -24.00 -9.89 7.08
C ARG A 177 -23.82 -11.24 7.77
N GLN A 178 -23.38 -11.25 9.02
CA GLN A 178 -23.21 -12.47 9.81
C GLN A 178 -24.53 -13.24 9.96
N LEU A 179 -25.64 -12.53 10.19
CA LEU A 179 -26.96 -13.16 10.23
C LEU A 179 -27.34 -13.77 8.87
N ALA A 180 -27.10 -13.05 7.77
CA ALA A 180 -27.40 -13.52 6.43
C ALA A 180 -26.61 -14.79 6.09
N ASP A 181 -25.31 -14.84 6.42
CA ASP A 181 -24.49 -16.04 6.26
C ASP A 181 -25.05 -17.22 7.08
N ALA A 182 -25.48 -16.98 8.33
CA ALA A 182 -26.08 -18.02 9.18
C ALA A 182 -27.40 -18.56 8.62
N ILE A 183 -28.25 -17.70 8.07
CA ILE A 183 -29.50 -18.10 7.40
C ILE A 183 -29.20 -19.00 6.21
N LEU A 184 -28.28 -18.57 5.33
CA LEU A 184 -27.92 -19.33 4.13
C LEU A 184 -27.27 -20.68 4.46
N LEU A 185 -26.44 -20.74 5.50
CA LEU A 185 -25.81 -21.98 5.95
C LEU A 185 -26.85 -22.98 6.45
N THR A 186 -27.81 -22.53 7.26
CA THR A 186 -28.85 -23.39 7.83
C THR A 186 -29.70 -24.04 6.73
N GLU A 187 -30.00 -23.32 5.66
CA GLU A 187 -30.79 -23.86 4.55
C GLU A 187 -30.01 -24.76 3.60
N SER A 188 -28.70 -24.56 3.45
CA SER A 188 -27.85 -25.50 2.69
C SER A 188 -27.73 -26.90 3.31
N ILE A 189 -28.04 -27.02 4.60
CA ILE A 189 -27.99 -28.29 5.35
C ILE A 189 -29.39 -28.94 5.43
N ALA A 190 -30.46 -28.15 5.28
CA ALA A 190 -31.85 -28.60 5.40
C ALA A 190 -32.50 -29.00 4.06
N GLY A 191 -31.82 -28.78 2.93
CA GLY A 191 -32.20 -29.25 1.59
C GLY A 191 -31.31 -30.39 1.13
#